data_AF-A0A7S0WUY6-F1
#
_entry.id   AF-A0A7S0WUY6-F1
#
_cell.length_a   1.000
_cell.length_b   1.000
_cell.length_c   1.000
_cell.angle_alpha   90.00
_cell.angle_beta   90.00
_cell.angle_gamma   90.00
#
_symmetry.space_group_name_H-M   'P 1'
#
loop_
_entity.id
_entity.type
_entity.pdbx_description
1 polymer ?
#
loop_
_entity_poly.entity_id
_entity_poly.type
_entity_poly.pdbx_seq_one_letter_code
_entity_poly.pdbx_strand_id
1 'polypeptide(L)'
;TAGGSAGGGPVGGGGTGEETNVRVMVRVRPLISKERMERARECIRFDSDTCIVIGKDRRFTFDSAYGPSSKQEEIYVNGVAPLVHGCFNGYNATVLAYGQTGSGKTFTMGSGNISSLSDDEIGIIPRVIQDLFAHIDECKESTEFLVRCSSLEIY
;
A
#
# COMPACT_ATOMS: atom_id res chain seq x y z
N THR A 1 58.31 27.59 14.74
CA THR A 1 57.46 28.78 14.89
C THR A 1 56.16 28.51 14.17
N ALA A 2 55.04 28.50 14.93
CA ALA A 2 53.62 28.36 14.55
C ALA A 2 53.26 27.12 13.68
N GLY A 3 52.44 26.15 14.10
CA GLY A 3 51.31 26.20 15.03
C GLY A 3 50.01 26.38 14.25
N GLY A 4 49.14 25.37 14.23
CA GLY A 4 47.86 25.45 13.52
C GLY A 4 47.05 24.15 13.52
N SER A 5 46.71 23.67 14.71
CA SER A 5 45.69 22.64 14.95
C SER A 5 44.29 23.24 14.75
N ALA A 6 43.48 22.64 13.90
CA ALA A 6 42.02 22.79 13.87
C ALA A 6 41.48 21.40 13.51
N GLY A 7 40.56 20.76 14.20
CA GLY A 7 39.60 21.23 15.20
C GLY A 7 38.43 20.28 15.05
N GLY A 8 38.43 19.19 15.83
CA GLY A 8 37.33 18.25 15.88
C GLY A 8 36.13 18.93 16.54
N GLY A 9 35.11 19.23 15.74
CA GLY A 9 33.78 19.60 16.22
C GLY A 9 32.91 18.34 16.36
N PRO A 10 31.97 18.32 17.32
CA PRO A 10 31.14 17.16 17.57
C PRO A 10 30.17 16.96 16.40
N VAL A 11 30.13 15.73 15.86
CA VAL A 11 29.00 15.28 15.03
C VAL A 11 27.80 15.16 15.96
N GLY A 12 26.99 16.23 15.97
CA GLY A 12 25.71 16.28 16.67
C GLY A 12 24.78 15.20 16.14
N GLY A 13 24.12 14.51 17.07
CA GLY A 13 23.13 13.49 16.79
C GLY A 13 22.01 14.04 15.92
N GLY A 14 21.90 13.52 14.70
CA GLY A 14 20.71 13.62 13.89
C GLY A 14 19.77 12.50 14.29
N GLY A 15 18.76 12.81 15.11
CA GLY A 15 17.58 11.96 15.20
C GLY A 15 16.98 11.86 13.82
N THR A 16 16.93 10.65 13.26
CA THR A 16 16.21 10.36 12.02
C THR A 16 14.72 10.46 12.31
N GLY A 17 14.17 11.66 12.24
CA GLY A 17 12.75 11.82 12.00
C GLY A 17 12.47 11.23 10.62
N GLU A 18 11.84 10.06 10.56
CA GLU A 18 11.33 9.53 9.30
C GLU A 18 10.30 10.54 8.76
N GLU A 19 10.66 11.25 7.69
CA GLU A 19 9.72 12.06 6.94
C GLU A 19 8.62 11.14 6.39
N THR A 20 7.40 11.35 6.85
CA THR A 20 6.22 10.58 6.43
C THR A 20 5.74 11.08 5.07
N ASN A 21 6.43 10.63 4.02
CA ASN A 21 6.07 10.92 2.65
C ASN A 21 4.86 10.09 2.22
N VAL A 22 4.04 10.62 1.32
CA VAL A 22 2.95 9.86 0.70
C VAL A 22 3.56 8.69 -0.08
N ARG A 23 3.21 7.46 0.30
CA ARG A 23 3.62 6.25 -0.42
C ARG A 23 2.64 5.94 -1.56
N VAL A 24 3.17 5.76 -2.76
CA VAL A 24 2.44 5.48 -3.98
C VAL A 24 2.78 4.07 -4.46
N MET A 25 1.76 3.23 -4.51
CA MET A 25 1.84 1.88 -5.06
C MET A 25 1.05 1.81 -6.36
N VAL A 26 1.63 1.23 -7.41
CA VAL A 26 0.93 0.95 -8.67
C VAL A 26 0.59 -0.53 -8.76
N ARG A 27 -0.65 -0.84 -9.14
CA ARG A 27 -1.10 -2.21 -9.39
C ARG A 27 -1.65 -2.34 -10.80
N VAL A 28 -1.08 -3.26 -11.58
CA VAL A 28 -1.54 -3.58 -12.93
C VAL A 28 -2.37 -4.85 -12.87
N ARG A 29 -3.66 -4.78 -13.24
CA ARG A 29 -4.52 -5.96 -13.29
C ARG A 29 -4.24 -6.82 -14.53
N PRO A 30 -4.55 -8.12 -14.50
CA PRO A 30 -4.59 -8.94 -15.70
C PRO A 30 -5.57 -8.39 -16.74
N LEU A 31 -5.30 -8.69 -18.02
CA LEU A 31 -6.29 -8.49 -19.08
C LEU A 31 -7.54 -9.32 -18.80
N ILE A 32 -8.72 -8.71 -18.94
CA ILE A 32 -10.00 -9.40 -18.80
C ILE A 32 -10.35 -10.18 -20.08
N SER A 33 -11.24 -11.16 -19.98
CA SER A 33 -11.61 -12.04 -21.10
C SER A 33 -12.03 -11.26 -22.36
N LYS A 34 -12.80 -10.17 -22.20
CA LYS A 34 -13.20 -9.30 -23.32
C LYS A 34 -11.99 -8.69 -24.05
N GLU A 35 -11.02 -8.16 -23.32
CA GLU A 35 -9.80 -7.57 -23.89
C GLU A 35 -8.95 -8.62 -24.62
N ARG A 36 -8.88 -9.85 -24.09
CA ARG A 36 -8.19 -10.96 -24.73
C ARG A 36 -8.88 -11.38 -26.03
N MET A 37 -10.21 -11.45 -26.03
CA MET A 37 -11.00 -11.75 -27.23
C MET A 37 -10.83 -10.68 -28.32
N GLU A 38 -10.74 -9.41 -27.92
CA GLU A 38 -10.47 -8.27 -28.81
C GLU A 38 -8.99 -8.19 -29.24
N ARG A 39 -8.15 -9.14 -28.82
CA ARG A 39 -6.70 -9.20 -29.12
C ARG A 39 -5.94 -7.95 -28.66
N ALA A 40 -6.38 -7.34 -27.56
CA ALA A 40 -5.65 -6.27 -26.90
C ALA A 40 -4.24 -6.76 -26.53
N ARG A 41 -3.25 -5.87 -26.65
CA ARG A 41 -1.86 -6.15 -26.26
C ARG A 41 -1.55 -5.48 -24.94
N GLU A 42 -0.79 -6.16 -24.09
CA GLU A 42 -0.24 -5.55 -22.90
C GLU A 42 0.67 -4.39 -23.30
N CYS A 43 0.42 -3.22 -22.70
CA CYS A 43 1.16 -1.98 -22.99
C CYS A 43 2.01 -1.50 -21.81
N ILE A 44 2.04 -2.28 -20.72
CA ILE A 44 2.81 -1.99 -19.51
C ILE A 44 3.85 -3.09 -19.35
N ARG A 45 5.10 -2.70 -19.12
CA ARG A 45 6.21 -3.61 -18.78
C ARG A 45 6.79 -3.20 -17.44
N PHE A 46 7.27 -4.17 -16.67
CA PHE A 46 7.96 -3.94 -15.41
C PHE A 46 9.46 -3.93 -15.67
N ASP A 47 10.13 -2.83 -15.33
CA ASP A 47 11.60 -2.71 -15.40
C ASP A 47 12.21 -3.15 -14.04
N SER A 48 11.45 -2.95 -12.94
CA SER A 48 11.77 -3.40 -11.58
C SER A 48 10.49 -3.41 -10.72
N ASP A 49 10.62 -3.80 -9.45
CA ASP A 49 9.55 -3.76 -8.43
C ASP A 49 9.10 -2.34 -8.06
N THR A 50 9.72 -1.31 -8.63
CA THR A 50 9.42 0.11 -8.41
C THR A 50 9.21 0.87 -9.71
N CYS A 51 9.47 0.26 -10.88
CA CYS A 51 9.51 0.95 -12.16
C CYS A 51 8.67 0.24 -13.22
N ILE A 52 7.74 0.99 -13.83
CA ILE A 52 6.97 0.52 -14.98
C ILE A 52 7.25 1.37 -16.22
N VAL A 53 7.15 0.73 -17.39
CA VAL A 53 7.29 1.34 -18.71
C VAL A 53 5.96 1.23 -19.45
N ILE A 54 5.39 2.36 -19.86
CA ILE A 54 4.14 2.42 -20.63
C ILE A 54 4.43 2.72 -22.10
N GLY A 55 4.09 1.77 -22.97
CA GLY A 55 4.38 1.86 -24.40
C GLY A 55 5.86 1.59 -24.71
N LYS A 56 6.47 2.44 -25.53
CA LYS A 56 7.85 2.22 -26.00
C LYS A 56 8.89 2.56 -24.91
N ASP A 57 8.75 3.70 -24.26
CA ASP A 57 9.85 4.33 -23.50
C ASP A 57 9.42 5.21 -22.30
N ARG A 58 8.12 5.36 -22.02
CA ARG A 58 7.67 6.21 -20.89
C ARG A 58 7.81 5.47 -19.57
N ARG A 59 8.86 5.81 -18.81
CA ARG A 59 9.18 5.25 -17.49
C ARG A 59 8.53 6.04 -16.35
N PHE A 60 8.01 5.31 -15.37
CA PHE A 60 7.46 5.85 -14.14
C PHE A 60 7.97 5.05 -12.95
N THR A 61 8.43 5.74 -11.92
CA THR A 61 8.93 5.16 -10.67
C THR A 61 7.98 5.45 -9.53
N PHE A 62 7.72 4.44 -8.71
CA PHE A 62 6.82 4.42 -7.57
C PHE A 62 7.51 3.77 -6.37
N ASP A 63 6.90 3.82 -5.19
CA ASP A 63 7.43 3.10 -4.02
C ASP A 63 7.29 1.58 -4.18
N SER A 64 6.28 1.11 -4.92
CA SER A 64 6.13 -0.29 -5.30
C SER A 64 5.27 -0.46 -6.56
N ALA A 65 5.57 -1.48 -7.36
CA ALA A 65 4.88 -1.83 -8.58
C ALA A 65 4.47 -3.32 -8.57
N TYR A 66 3.16 -3.57 -8.63
CA TYR A 66 2.56 -4.90 -8.56
C TYR A 66 2.00 -5.33 -9.91
N GLY A 67 2.39 -6.52 -10.34
CA GLY A 67 2.01 -7.09 -11.62
C GLY A 67 0.66 -7.82 -11.60
N PRO A 68 0.22 -8.30 -12.77
CA PRO A 68 -1.01 -9.11 -12.89
C PRO A 68 -1.05 -10.36 -12.02
N SER A 69 0.12 -10.92 -11.68
CA SER A 69 0.26 -12.10 -10.83
C SER A 69 0.36 -11.79 -9.34
N SER A 70 0.46 -10.51 -8.94
CA SER A 70 0.60 -10.13 -7.53
C SER A 70 -0.70 -10.39 -6.76
N LYS A 71 -0.54 -10.98 -5.58
CA LYS A 71 -1.65 -11.38 -4.72
C LYS A 71 -2.18 -10.21 -3.89
N GLN A 72 -3.42 -10.33 -3.42
CA GLN A 72 -4.02 -9.35 -2.51
C GLN A 72 -3.24 -9.23 -1.19
N GLU A 73 -2.81 -10.38 -0.66
CA GLU A 73 -2.04 -10.47 0.57
C GLU A 73 -0.72 -9.71 0.49
N GLU A 74 0.03 -9.88 -0.60
CA GLU A 74 1.30 -9.20 -0.82
C GLU A 74 1.16 -7.66 -0.77
N ILE A 75 0.12 -7.14 -1.44
CA ILE A 75 -0.19 -5.70 -1.46
C ILE A 75 -0.57 -5.21 -0.05
N TYR A 76 -1.31 -6.01 0.70
CA TYR A 76 -1.70 -5.68 2.07
C TYR A 76 -0.50 -5.67 3.02
N VAL A 77 0.31 -6.73 3.03
CA VAL A 77 1.47 -6.88 3.93
C VAL A 77 2.49 -5.77 3.70
N ASN A 78 2.84 -5.49 2.44
CA ASN A 78 3.88 -4.51 2.12
C ASN A 78 3.36 -3.06 2.21
N GLY A 79 2.10 -2.83 1.85
CA GLY A 79 1.54 -1.49 1.70
C GLY A 79 0.79 -0.98 2.92
N VAL A 80 -0.09 -1.82 3.48
CA VAL A 80 -1.16 -1.37 4.39
C VAL A 80 -0.91 -1.81 5.84
N ALA A 81 -0.39 -3.02 6.07
CA ALA A 81 -0.13 -3.51 7.43
C ALA A 81 0.73 -2.54 8.28
N PRO A 82 1.81 -1.92 7.75
CA PRO A 82 2.57 -0.92 8.52
C PRO A 82 1.73 0.30 8.96
N LEU A 83 0.71 0.67 8.16
CA LEU A 83 -0.19 1.77 8.50
C LEU A 83 -1.15 1.39 9.63
N VAL A 84 -1.62 0.13 9.65
CA VAL A 84 -2.46 -0.40 10.73
C VAL A 84 -1.70 -0.39 12.05
N HIS A 85 -0.44 -0.84 12.06
CA HIS A 85 0.44 -0.72 13.23
C HIS A 85 0.67 0.74 13.65
N GLY A 86 0.81 1.66 12.67
CA GLY A 86 0.86 3.09 12.93
C GLY A 86 -0.36 3.63 13.67
N CYS A 87 -1.57 3.14 13.37
CA CYS A 87 -2.79 3.51 14.07
C CYS A 87 -2.75 3.16 15.57
N PHE A 88 -2.20 1.99 15.92
CA PHE A 88 -2.04 1.60 17.32
C PHE A 88 -1.01 2.44 18.09
N ASN A 89 -0.07 3.06 17.37
CA ASN A 89 0.85 4.05 17.92
C ASN A 89 0.25 5.47 18.01
N GLY A 90 -1.05 5.63 17.73
CA GLY A 90 -1.76 6.90 17.85
C GLY A 90 -1.69 7.80 16.60
N TYR A 91 -1.27 7.26 15.45
CA TYR A 91 -1.21 8.02 14.19
C TYR A 91 -2.45 7.79 13.32
N ASN A 92 -2.78 8.78 12.49
CA ASN A 92 -3.83 8.61 11.48
C ASN A 92 -3.27 7.96 10.23
N ALA A 93 -3.95 6.93 9.71
CA ALA A 93 -3.65 6.32 8.43
C ALA A 93 -4.76 6.61 7.41
N THR A 94 -4.38 6.74 6.13
CA THR A 94 -5.35 6.87 5.04
C THR A 94 -4.85 6.10 3.82
N VAL A 95 -5.70 5.25 3.26
CA VAL A 95 -5.43 4.48 2.04
C VAL A 95 -6.46 4.85 0.99
N LEU A 96 -5.98 5.25 -0.19
CA LEU A 96 -6.82 5.63 -1.32
C LEU A 96 -6.52 4.73 -2.51
N ALA A 97 -7.57 4.21 -3.15
CA ALA A 97 -7.45 3.48 -4.41
C ALA A 97 -7.89 4.39 -5.56
N TYR A 98 -6.98 4.68 -6.50
CA TYR A 98 -7.23 5.55 -7.64
C TYR A 98 -7.01 4.82 -8.97
N GLY A 99 -7.76 5.21 -10.00
CA GLY A 99 -7.68 4.63 -11.34
C GLY A 99 -9.00 4.69 -12.12
N GLN A 100 -8.96 4.34 -13.41
CA GLN A 100 -10.15 4.35 -14.27
C GLN A 100 -11.22 3.33 -13.85
N THR A 101 -12.43 3.47 -14.37
CA THR A 101 -13.47 2.44 -14.23
C THR A 101 -12.98 1.11 -14.81
N GLY A 102 -13.20 0.02 -14.07
CA GLY A 102 -12.73 -1.32 -14.44
C GLY A 102 -11.23 -1.57 -14.19
N SER A 103 -10.49 -0.67 -13.52
CA SER A 103 -9.07 -0.89 -13.20
C SER A 103 -8.83 -1.83 -12.01
N GLY A 104 -9.88 -2.20 -11.26
CA GLY A 104 -9.76 -3.08 -10.09
C GLY A 104 -9.68 -2.36 -8.74
N LYS A 105 -10.09 -1.08 -8.64
CA LYS A 105 -10.16 -0.35 -7.35
C LYS A 105 -11.00 -1.09 -6.30
N THR A 106 -12.25 -1.41 -6.63
CA THR A 106 -13.19 -2.12 -5.74
C THR A 106 -12.68 -3.52 -5.38
N PHE A 107 -12.05 -4.20 -6.33
CA PHE A 107 -11.40 -5.50 -6.10
C PHE A 107 -10.24 -5.39 -5.10
N THR A 108 -9.39 -4.37 -5.26
CA THR A 108 -8.25 -4.13 -4.36
C THR A 108 -8.71 -3.76 -2.96
N MET A 109 -9.65 -2.83 -2.82
CA MET A 109 -10.17 -2.41 -1.51
C MET A 109 -11.05 -3.47 -0.84
N GLY A 110 -11.69 -4.36 -1.61
CA GLY A 110 -12.59 -5.38 -1.06
C GLY A 110 -13.95 -4.83 -0.63
N SER A 111 -14.39 -3.70 -1.18
CA SER A 111 -15.71 -3.09 -0.89
C SER A 111 -16.86 -3.67 -1.73
N GLY A 112 -16.58 -4.72 -2.52
CA GLY A 112 -17.57 -5.43 -3.35
C GLY A 112 -18.25 -6.59 -2.60
N ASN A 113 -18.85 -7.52 -3.34
CA ASN A 113 -19.48 -8.69 -2.72
C ASN A 113 -18.41 -9.70 -2.23
N ILE A 114 -18.21 -9.76 -0.91
CA ILE A 114 -17.20 -10.60 -0.26
C ILE A 114 -17.65 -12.07 -0.19
N SER A 115 -18.96 -12.34 -0.20
CA SER A 115 -19.52 -13.69 0.06
C SER A 115 -19.23 -14.75 -1.00
N SER A 116 -18.64 -14.36 -2.14
CA SER A 116 -18.33 -15.26 -3.26
C SER A 116 -16.83 -15.31 -3.59
N LEU A 117 -15.98 -14.66 -2.77
CA LEU A 117 -14.55 -14.57 -3.02
C LEU A 117 -13.80 -15.68 -2.28
N SER A 118 -12.76 -16.21 -2.92
CA SER A 118 -11.78 -17.07 -2.25
C SER A 118 -10.91 -16.26 -1.27
N ASP A 119 -10.25 -16.94 -0.33
CA ASP A 119 -9.36 -16.29 0.66
C ASP A 119 -8.24 -15.47 0.01
N ASP A 120 -7.77 -15.89 -1.17
CA ASP A 120 -6.77 -15.19 -1.99
C ASP A 120 -7.31 -13.89 -2.63
N GLU A 121 -8.63 -13.76 -2.76
CA GLU A 121 -9.30 -12.61 -3.40
C GLU A 121 -9.78 -11.56 -2.39
N ILE A 122 -9.80 -11.90 -1.09
CA ILE A 122 -10.13 -10.97 -0.01
C ILE A 122 -9.25 -9.72 -0.12
N GLY A 123 -9.88 -8.55 -0.21
CA GLY A 123 -9.23 -7.25 -0.41
C GLY A 123 -8.69 -6.62 0.88
N ILE A 124 -8.32 -5.33 0.78
CA ILE A 124 -7.65 -4.61 1.86
C ILE A 124 -8.54 -4.39 3.09
N ILE A 125 -9.78 -3.88 2.92
CA ILE A 125 -10.66 -3.53 4.05
C ILE A 125 -10.89 -4.72 5.00
N PRO A 126 -11.35 -5.90 4.54
CA PRO A 126 -11.53 -7.05 5.43
C PRO A 126 -10.24 -7.52 6.12
N ARG A 127 -9.08 -7.45 5.43
CA ARG A 127 -7.78 -7.79 6.05
C ARG A 127 -7.40 -6.81 7.16
N VAL A 128 -7.61 -5.51 6.93
CA VAL A 128 -7.41 -4.47 7.96
C VAL A 128 -8.30 -4.73 9.17
N ILE A 129 -9.58 -5.06 8.96
CA ILE A 129 -10.49 -5.35 10.07
C ILE A 129 -10.02 -6.57 10.86
N GLN A 130 -9.63 -7.65 10.17
CA GLN A 130 -9.13 -8.87 10.82
C GLN A 130 -7.89 -8.58 11.67
N ASP A 131 -6.91 -7.88 11.10
CA ASP A 131 -5.65 -7.55 11.78
C ASP A 131 -5.86 -6.58 12.95
N LEU A 132 -6.74 -5.58 12.77
CA LEU A 132 -7.15 -4.67 13.84
C LEU A 132 -7.70 -5.44 15.05
N PHE A 133 -8.64 -6.36 14.83
CA PHE A 133 -9.24 -7.11 15.93
C PHE A 133 -8.30 -8.17 16.52
N ALA A 134 -7.42 -8.76 15.71
CA ALA A 134 -6.37 -9.65 16.22
C ALA A 134 -5.46 -8.92 17.21
N HIS A 135 -4.99 -7.72 16.85
CA HIS A 135 -4.13 -6.93 17.72
C HIS A 135 -4.84 -6.42 18.98
N ILE A 136 -6.14 -6.07 18.89
CA ILE A 136 -6.94 -5.72 20.06
C ILE A 136 -7.04 -6.90 21.04
N ASP A 137 -7.23 -8.13 20.55
CA ASP A 137 -7.29 -9.31 21.41
C ASP A 137 -5.95 -9.62 22.09
N GLU A 138 -4.84 -9.36 21.41
CA GLU A 138 -3.48 -9.47 21.98
C GLU A 138 -3.23 -8.45 23.10
N CYS A 139 -3.79 -7.24 22.98
CA CYS A 139 -3.58 -6.13 23.94
C CYS A 139 -4.68 -5.99 25.01
N LYS A 140 -5.65 -6.92 25.07
CA LYS A 140 -6.84 -6.80 25.93
C LYS A 140 -6.54 -6.69 27.43
N GLU A 141 -5.39 -7.18 27.88
CA GLU A 141 -4.99 -7.12 29.30
C GLU A 141 -4.35 -5.78 29.69
N SER A 142 -3.79 -5.05 28.71
CA SER A 142 -3.05 -3.81 28.96
C SER A 142 -3.80 -2.55 28.55
N THR A 143 -4.76 -2.64 27.63
CA THR A 143 -5.39 -1.46 27.03
C THR A 143 -6.84 -1.74 26.64
N GLU A 144 -7.73 -0.77 26.93
CA GLU A 144 -9.13 -0.81 26.51
C GLU A 144 -9.29 -0.07 25.18
N PHE A 145 -9.99 -0.70 24.23
CA PHE A 145 -10.22 -0.16 22.89
C PHE A 145 -11.71 0.06 22.62
N LEU A 146 -12.05 1.23 22.07
CA LEU A 146 -13.38 1.51 21.52
C LEU A 146 -13.27 1.69 20.00
N VAL A 147 -13.79 0.73 19.24
CA VAL A 147 -13.79 0.77 17.77
C VAL A 147 -15.10 1.36 17.26
N ARG A 148 -15.01 2.34 16.34
CA ARG A 148 -16.15 2.93 15.63
C ARG A 148 -15.90 2.87 14.13
N CYS A 149 -16.94 2.57 13.37
CA CYS A 149 -16.89 2.49 11.91
C CYS A 149 -18.05 3.32 11.31
N SER A 150 -17.76 4.02 10.22
CA SER A 150 -18.76 4.71 9.40
C SER A 150 -18.44 4.48 7.91
N SER A 151 -19.48 4.46 7.07
CA SER A 151 -19.36 4.33 5.62
C SER A 151 -20.18 5.43 4.95
N LEU A 152 -19.59 6.07 3.95
CA LEU A 152 -20.18 7.17 3.20
C LEU A 152 -19.91 6.95 1.70
N GLU A 153 -20.91 7.22 0.88
CA GLU A 153 -20.79 7.27 -0.58
C GLU A 153 -21.19 8.68 -1.06
N ILE A 154 -20.35 9.28 -1.89
CA ILE A 154 -20.59 10.60 -2.47
C ILE A 154 -21.07 10.38 -3.91
N TYR A 155 -22.30 10.82 -4.20
CA TYR A 155 -22.95 10.73 -5.51
C TYR A 155 -22.94 12.08 -6.23
#